data_AF-A0A250FWQ3-F1
#
_entry.id   AF-A0A250FWQ3-F1
#
_cell.length_a   1.000
_cell.length_b   1.000
_cell.length_c   1.000
_cell.angle_alpha   90.00
_cell.angle_beta   90.00
_cell.angle_gamma   90.00
#
_symmetry.space_group_name_H-M   'P 1'
#
loop_
_entity.id
_entity.type
_entity.pdbx_description
1 polymer ?
#
loop_
_entity_poly.entity_id
_entity_poly.type
_entity_poly.pdbx_seq_one_letter_code
_entity_poly.pdbx_strand_id
1 'polypeptide(L)'
;MKENKIQKKFLIAHKNDNWSWNKFALKEHLDKLKTITNRYEGVEGFNKSLRDALNNPAPAVQDGLWHMITDLEKRNIAKTKIKAFDLEFDGDDLPCINCRFDVELITQNTDELKFIEYKSYKNAENISKKQFLNYIAKIDDIKQLQYVFNKNKLSLNEAKNGMKKFFDENAKEIFEANSNLFKKIKDFDGDLIEKWQDFKNYTSDKRFTTDNKLFDFIKTE
;
A
#
# COMPACT_ATOMS: atom_id res chain seq x y z
N MET A 1 -9.24 -25.04 25.99
CA MET A 1 -8.71 -23.69 25.67
C MET A 1 -9.86 -22.70 25.68
N LYS A 2 -9.79 -21.61 26.47
CA LYS A 2 -10.82 -20.57 26.46
C LYS A 2 -10.66 -19.74 25.19
N GLU A 3 -11.68 -19.71 24.34
CA GLU A 3 -11.71 -18.83 23.17
C GLU A 3 -11.57 -17.37 23.60
N ASN A 4 -10.59 -16.67 23.01
CA ASN A 4 -10.37 -15.25 23.24
C ASN A 4 -11.56 -14.45 22.68
N LYS A 5 -11.97 -13.37 23.36
CA LYS A 5 -13.02 -12.43 22.95
C LYS A 5 -12.91 -11.97 21.48
N ILE A 6 -11.69 -11.90 20.94
CA ILE A 6 -11.40 -11.62 19.53
C ILE A 6 -11.90 -12.76 18.62
N GLN A 7 -11.66 -14.02 18.98
CA GLN A 7 -12.12 -15.19 18.22
C GLN A 7 -13.66 -15.25 18.17
N LYS A 8 -14.35 -14.90 19.26
CA LYS A 8 -15.82 -14.83 19.27
C LYS A 8 -16.40 -13.74 18.37
N LYS A 9 -15.81 -12.54 18.38
CA LYS A 9 -16.25 -11.45 17.46
C LYS A 9 -16.02 -11.84 16.00
N PHE A 10 -14.89 -12.47 15.73
CA PHE A 10 -14.54 -12.97 14.41
C PHE A 10 -15.54 -14.03 13.91
N LEU A 11 -15.89 -15.00 14.77
CA LEU A 11 -16.92 -16.02 14.50
C LEU A 11 -18.30 -15.43 14.14
N ILE A 12 -18.69 -14.31 14.76
CA ILE A 12 -19.97 -13.64 14.49
C ILE A 12 -19.96 -12.97 13.11
N ALA A 13 -18.85 -12.34 12.73
CA ALA A 13 -18.69 -11.72 11.40
C ALA A 13 -18.73 -12.77 10.27
N HIS A 14 -18.18 -13.98 10.51
CA HIS A 14 -18.16 -15.09 9.55
C HIS A 14 -19.47 -15.85 9.38
N LYS A 15 -20.48 -15.62 10.23
CA LYS A 15 -21.81 -16.26 10.11
C LYS A 15 -22.80 -15.45 9.28
N ASN A 16 -22.37 -14.34 8.66
CA ASN A 16 -23.24 -13.49 7.86
C ASN A 16 -23.18 -13.89 6.39
N ASP A 17 -24.17 -14.66 5.93
CA ASP A 17 -24.24 -15.27 4.59
C ASP A 17 -24.35 -14.26 3.42
N ASN A 18 -24.53 -12.96 3.72
CA ASN A 18 -24.60 -11.90 2.71
C ASN A 18 -23.22 -11.52 2.11
N TRP A 19 -22.14 -12.14 2.57
CA TRP A 19 -20.77 -11.68 2.30
C TRP A 19 -20.00 -12.80 1.58
N SER A 20 -19.51 -12.52 0.37
CA SER A 20 -18.86 -13.47 -0.55
C SER A 20 -17.53 -14.09 -0.06
N TRP A 21 -17.17 -13.87 1.20
CA TRP A 21 -15.97 -14.39 1.89
C TRP A 21 -16.10 -15.84 2.36
N ASN A 22 -17.27 -16.45 2.21
CA ASN A 22 -17.59 -17.83 2.60
C ASN A 22 -16.80 -18.95 1.84
N LYS A 23 -15.70 -18.61 1.16
CA LYS A 23 -14.83 -19.59 0.45
C LYS A 23 -13.59 -20.03 1.24
N PHE A 24 -13.18 -19.31 2.27
CA PHE A 24 -12.12 -19.75 3.18
C PHE A 24 -12.75 -20.38 4.42
N ALA A 25 -12.33 -21.59 4.79
CA ALA A 25 -12.78 -22.20 6.02
C ALA A 25 -12.32 -21.33 7.20
N LEU A 26 -13.19 -21.10 8.20
CA LEU A 26 -12.85 -20.35 9.42
C LEU A 26 -11.47 -20.77 10.01
N LYS A 27 -11.17 -22.07 9.92
CA LYS A 27 -9.90 -22.66 10.32
C LYS A 27 -8.70 -22.05 9.58
N GLU A 28 -8.77 -21.87 8.27
CA GLU A 28 -7.69 -21.30 7.45
C GLU A 28 -7.39 -19.85 7.84
N HIS A 29 -8.43 -19.05 8.10
CA HIS A 29 -8.26 -17.69 8.60
C HIS A 29 -7.60 -17.66 9.99
N LEU A 30 -8.02 -18.54 10.89
CA LEU A 30 -7.43 -18.64 12.23
C LEU A 30 -5.97 -19.11 12.18
N ASP A 31 -5.64 -20.08 11.32
CA ASP A 31 -4.28 -20.57 11.13
C ASP A 31 -3.36 -19.49 10.54
N LYS A 32 -3.86 -18.74 9.54
CA LYS A 32 -3.16 -17.58 8.97
C LYS A 32 -2.94 -16.48 10.00
N LEU A 33 -3.96 -16.13 10.78
CA LEU A 33 -3.84 -15.16 11.88
C LEU A 33 -2.81 -15.59 12.91
N LYS A 34 -2.82 -16.86 13.31
CA LYS A 34 -1.86 -17.41 14.26
C LYS A 34 -0.44 -17.32 13.70
N THR A 35 -0.26 -17.68 12.44
CA THR A 35 1.04 -17.65 11.75
C THR A 35 1.61 -16.23 11.70
N ILE A 36 0.80 -15.27 11.25
CA ILE A 36 1.24 -13.88 11.10
C ILE A 36 1.38 -13.17 12.45
N THR A 37 0.51 -13.46 13.43
CA THR A 37 0.68 -12.96 14.80
C THR A 37 2.00 -13.43 15.40
N ASN A 38 2.27 -14.75 15.37
CA ASN A 38 3.52 -15.30 15.91
C ASN A 38 4.76 -14.71 15.22
N ARG A 39 4.64 -14.33 13.94
CA ARG A 39 5.76 -13.77 13.18
C ARG A 39 6.05 -12.32 13.53
N TYR A 40 5.03 -11.48 13.69
CA TYR A 40 5.22 -10.02 13.79
C TYR A 40 4.75 -9.39 15.11
N GLU A 41 4.24 -10.17 16.06
CA GLU A 41 3.87 -9.67 17.39
C GLU A 41 5.04 -8.89 18.01
N GLY A 42 4.74 -7.69 18.50
CA GLY A 42 5.72 -6.78 19.09
C GLY A 42 6.50 -5.91 18.11
N VAL A 43 6.29 -6.04 16.79
CA VAL A 43 6.68 -4.98 15.85
C VAL A 43 5.78 -3.76 16.07
N GLU A 44 6.35 -2.56 15.93
CA GLU A 44 5.61 -1.30 16.07
C GLU A 44 4.38 -1.29 15.13
N GLY A 45 3.24 -0.81 15.64
CA GLY A 45 1.98 -0.75 14.91
C GLY A 45 1.25 -2.09 14.72
N PHE A 46 1.96 -3.22 14.57
CA PHE A 46 1.36 -4.50 14.14
C PHE A 46 0.14 -4.94 14.98
N ASN A 47 0.28 -4.96 16.31
CA ASN A 47 -0.80 -5.37 17.21
C ASN A 47 -2.01 -4.42 17.13
N LYS A 48 -1.76 -3.12 16.92
CA LYS A 48 -2.80 -2.11 16.72
C LYS A 48 -3.50 -2.33 15.38
N SER A 49 -2.75 -2.51 14.29
CA SER A 49 -3.28 -2.80 12.95
C SER A 49 -4.23 -4.00 12.95
N LEU A 50 -3.80 -5.09 13.59
CA LEU A 50 -4.58 -6.31 13.68
C LEU A 50 -5.85 -6.11 14.52
N ARG A 51 -5.71 -5.56 15.73
CA ARG A 51 -6.82 -5.34 16.65
C ARG A 51 -7.85 -4.38 16.07
N ASP A 52 -7.41 -3.28 15.49
CA ASP A 52 -8.29 -2.21 15.01
C ASP A 52 -9.06 -2.68 13.77
N ALA A 53 -8.43 -3.45 12.87
CA ALA A 53 -9.11 -4.03 11.73
C ALA A 53 -10.09 -5.15 12.11
N LEU A 54 -9.71 -6.09 13.00
CA LEU A 54 -10.59 -7.18 13.43
C LEU A 54 -11.78 -6.70 14.29
N ASN A 55 -11.64 -5.58 15.01
CA ASN A 55 -12.74 -4.96 15.74
C ASN A 55 -13.56 -3.97 14.89
N ASN A 56 -13.15 -3.71 13.65
CA ASN A 56 -13.88 -2.81 12.77
C ASN A 56 -15.10 -3.51 12.16
N PRO A 57 -16.31 -2.93 12.27
CA PRO A 57 -17.50 -3.52 11.65
C PRO A 57 -17.50 -3.39 10.12
N ALA A 58 -16.67 -2.53 9.52
CA ALA A 58 -16.66 -2.31 8.09
C ALA A 58 -15.94 -3.45 7.33
N PRO A 59 -16.60 -4.14 6.38
CA PRO A 59 -15.99 -5.21 5.57
C PRO A 59 -14.70 -4.79 4.88
N ALA A 60 -14.69 -3.56 4.33
CA ALA A 60 -13.57 -3.04 3.57
C ALA A 60 -12.28 -2.95 4.40
N VAL A 61 -12.40 -2.70 5.71
CA VAL A 61 -11.25 -2.65 6.61
C VAL A 61 -10.71 -4.06 6.86
N GLN A 62 -11.59 -5.04 7.13
CA GLN A 62 -11.15 -6.42 7.33
C GLN A 62 -10.54 -7.01 6.05
N ASP A 63 -11.11 -6.71 4.90
CA ASP A 63 -10.59 -7.10 3.59
C ASP A 63 -9.20 -6.49 3.30
N GLY A 64 -8.97 -5.23 3.67
CA GLY A 64 -7.63 -4.62 3.57
C GLY A 64 -6.59 -5.34 4.45
N LEU A 65 -6.97 -5.70 5.68
CA LEU A 65 -6.14 -6.52 6.57
C LEU A 65 -5.78 -7.86 5.93
N TRP A 66 -6.77 -8.57 5.38
CA TRP A 66 -6.55 -9.89 4.78
C TRP A 66 -5.66 -9.83 3.54
N HIS A 67 -5.78 -8.78 2.75
CA HIS A 67 -4.91 -8.51 1.61
C HIS A 67 -3.46 -8.36 2.06
N MET A 68 -3.19 -7.47 3.03
CA MET A 68 -1.85 -7.28 3.60
C MET A 68 -1.27 -8.57 4.20
N ILE A 69 -2.02 -9.27 5.05
CA ILE A 69 -1.57 -10.49 5.73
C ILE A 69 -1.21 -11.59 4.71
N THR A 70 -2.00 -11.71 3.63
CA THR A 70 -1.78 -12.72 2.60
C THR A 70 -0.49 -12.46 1.81
N ASP A 71 -0.24 -11.22 1.41
CA ASP A 71 1.00 -10.89 0.71
C ASP A 71 2.23 -10.98 1.64
N LEU A 72 2.12 -10.54 2.90
CA LEU A 72 3.21 -10.69 3.88
C LEU A 72 3.57 -12.14 4.17
N GLU A 73 2.58 -13.02 4.21
CA GLU A 73 2.80 -14.46 4.32
C GLU A 73 3.59 -14.98 3.12
N LYS A 74 3.12 -14.63 1.90
CA LYS A 74 3.74 -15.03 0.62
C LYS A 74 5.18 -14.54 0.49
N ARG A 75 5.45 -13.29 0.83
CA ARG A 75 6.80 -12.69 0.77
C ARG A 75 7.75 -13.24 1.80
N ASN A 76 7.23 -13.76 2.90
CA ASN A 76 8.02 -14.32 3.99
C ASN A 76 9.10 -13.35 4.52
N ILE A 77 8.74 -12.06 4.66
CA ILE A 77 9.65 -11.03 5.17
C ILE A 77 9.99 -11.34 6.63
N ALA A 78 11.28 -11.32 6.97
CA ALA A 78 11.71 -11.53 8.34
C ALA A 78 11.24 -10.38 9.25
N LYS A 79 10.80 -10.71 10.47
CA LYS A 79 10.40 -9.70 11.49
C LYS A 79 11.46 -8.62 11.68
N THR A 80 12.74 -9.00 11.67
CA THR A 80 13.90 -8.11 11.84
C THR A 80 14.12 -7.14 10.68
N LYS A 81 13.38 -7.30 9.58
CA LYS A 81 13.39 -6.38 8.43
C LYS A 81 12.19 -5.44 8.42
N ILE A 82 11.23 -5.61 9.32
CA ILE A 82 10.08 -4.71 9.44
C ILE A 82 10.36 -3.72 10.56
N LYS A 83 10.23 -2.43 10.22
CA LYS A 83 10.33 -1.34 11.17
C LYS A 83 8.99 -1.09 11.86
N ALA A 84 7.93 -0.86 11.09
CA ALA A 84 6.61 -0.54 11.61
C ALA A 84 5.49 -0.94 10.64
N PHE A 85 4.28 -1.05 11.18
CA PHE A 85 3.02 -1.18 10.45
C PHE A 85 2.14 0.05 10.70
N ASP A 86 1.23 0.35 9.76
CA ASP A 86 0.29 1.47 9.83
C ASP A 86 1.00 2.79 10.19
N LEU A 87 1.88 3.22 9.29
CA LEU A 87 2.69 4.42 9.35
C LEU A 87 1.86 5.63 9.73
N GLU A 88 2.37 6.34 10.73
CA GLU A 88 1.95 7.70 11.06
C GLU A 88 3.03 8.65 10.52
N PHE A 89 2.62 9.67 9.75
CA PHE A 89 3.53 10.66 9.17
C PHE A 89 3.43 11.95 9.99
N ASP A 90 4.56 12.43 10.53
CA ASP A 90 4.63 13.66 11.33
C ASP A 90 4.59 14.94 10.47
N GLY A 91 3.97 16.01 11.00
CA GLY A 91 4.02 17.40 10.49
C GLY A 91 2.75 18.21 10.82
N ASP A 92 2.86 19.54 10.98
CA ASP A 92 1.66 20.40 11.01
C ASP A 92 0.93 20.29 9.67
N ASP A 93 -0.39 20.13 9.71
CA ASP A 93 -1.22 19.66 8.59
C ASP A 93 -0.93 18.25 8.09
N LEU A 94 -0.14 17.42 8.77
CA LEU A 94 0.10 16.02 8.40
C LEU A 94 -0.21 15.11 9.57
N PRO A 95 -1.40 14.52 9.54
CA PRO A 95 -1.38 13.08 9.66
C PRO A 95 -2.31 12.43 8.63
N CYS A 96 -1.83 11.33 8.06
CA CYS A 96 -2.76 10.28 7.70
C CYS A 96 -3.17 9.59 9.01
N ILE A 97 -4.08 10.22 9.76
CA ILE A 97 -4.63 9.59 10.97
C ILE A 97 -5.39 8.36 10.48
N ASN A 98 -4.83 7.17 10.72
CA ASN A 98 -5.27 5.88 10.17
C ASN A 98 -4.88 5.59 8.71
N CYS A 99 -3.65 5.89 8.31
CA CYS A 99 -3.02 5.08 7.26
C CYS A 99 -3.01 3.63 7.73
N ARG A 100 -3.61 2.77 6.91
CA ARG A 100 -3.89 1.40 7.29
C ARG A 100 -3.40 0.51 6.18
N PHE A 101 -2.84 -0.60 6.62
CA PHE A 101 -2.32 -1.65 5.77
C PHE A 101 -1.14 -1.14 4.97
N ASP A 102 -0.14 -0.68 5.70
CA ASP A 102 1.14 -0.30 5.15
C ASP A 102 2.27 -0.75 6.07
N VAL A 103 3.43 -0.96 5.48
CA VAL A 103 4.58 -1.58 6.12
C VAL A 103 5.83 -0.80 5.78
N GLU A 104 6.51 -0.31 6.82
CA GLU A 104 7.85 0.26 6.70
C GLU A 104 8.90 -0.83 6.93
N LEU A 105 9.85 -0.92 6.01
CA LEU A 105 10.97 -1.85 6.07
C LEU A 105 12.24 -1.13 6.52
N ILE A 106 13.07 -1.86 7.26
CA ILE A 106 14.43 -1.44 7.59
C ILE A 106 15.27 -1.63 6.33
N THR A 107 15.72 -0.50 5.77
CA THR A 107 16.60 -0.46 4.60
C THR A 107 18.03 -0.17 5.02
N GLN A 108 18.99 -0.79 4.33
CA GLN A 108 20.42 -0.53 4.52
C GLN A 108 20.98 0.35 3.40
N ASN A 109 20.31 0.39 2.23
CA ASN A 109 20.73 1.14 1.05
C ASN A 109 19.52 1.80 0.35
N THR A 110 19.79 2.77 -0.54
CA THR A 110 18.77 3.53 -1.28
C THR A 110 18.02 2.73 -2.34
N ASP A 111 18.52 1.56 -2.73
CA ASP A 111 17.90 0.71 -3.77
C ASP A 111 16.92 -0.33 -3.20
N GLU A 112 16.83 -0.43 -1.87
CA GLU A 112 15.98 -1.41 -1.19
C GLU A 112 14.55 -0.89 -1.00
N LEU A 113 13.58 -1.80 -1.13
CA LEU A 113 12.18 -1.53 -0.83
C LEU A 113 12.04 -1.02 0.61
N LYS A 114 11.43 0.15 0.78
CA LYS A 114 11.25 0.85 2.06
C LYS A 114 9.81 0.83 2.53
N PHE A 115 8.85 1.00 1.62
CA PHE A 115 7.44 1.09 1.95
C PHE A 115 6.61 0.15 1.08
N ILE A 116 5.69 -0.58 1.71
CA ILE A 116 4.66 -1.37 1.03
C ILE A 116 3.30 -0.81 1.44
N GLU A 117 2.51 -0.35 0.46
CA GLU A 117 1.16 0.17 0.65
C GLU A 117 0.14 -0.80 0.06
N TYR A 118 -0.76 -1.32 0.89
CA TYR A 118 -1.77 -2.28 0.45
C TYR A 118 -3.10 -1.59 0.14
N LYS A 119 -3.60 -1.77 -1.08
CA LYS A 119 -4.89 -1.21 -1.52
C LYS A 119 -5.85 -2.31 -1.94
N SER A 120 -7.07 -2.27 -1.41
CA SER A 120 -8.11 -3.27 -1.70
C SER A 120 -9.44 -2.62 -2.10
N TYR A 121 -9.38 -1.67 -3.03
CA TYR A 121 -10.55 -1.04 -3.66
C TYR A 121 -10.50 -1.21 -5.19
N LYS A 122 -11.60 -0.85 -5.87
CA LYS A 122 -11.81 -1.08 -7.31
C LYS A 122 -11.35 0.07 -8.23
N ASN A 123 -10.76 1.15 -7.68
CA ASN A 123 -10.32 2.30 -8.48
C ASN A 123 -9.08 2.98 -7.87
N ALA A 124 -7.96 2.95 -8.58
CA ALA A 124 -6.69 3.57 -8.20
C ALA A 124 -6.64 5.09 -8.31
N GLU A 125 -7.66 5.74 -8.90
CA GLU A 125 -7.77 7.21 -8.85
C GLU A 125 -8.03 7.72 -7.42
N ASN A 126 -8.57 6.87 -6.53
CA ASN A 126 -8.87 7.20 -5.14
C ASN A 126 -7.67 7.09 -4.20
N ILE A 127 -6.43 7.12 -4.73
CA ILE A 127 -5.24 7.18 -3.89
C ILE A 127 -5.26 8.49 -3.11
N SER A 128 -5.00 8.39 -1.80
CA SER A 128 -4.86 9.58 -0.98
C SER A 128 -3.64 10.37 -1.44
N LYS A 129 -3.89 11.55 -2.05
CA LYS A 129 -2.83 12.46 -2.47
C LYS A 129 -1.83 12.71 -1.35
N LYS A 130 -2.35 13.06 -0.19
CA LYS A 130 -1.56 13.39 1.00
C LYS A 130 -0.65 12.23 1.43
N GLN A 131 -1.18 11.00 1.45
CA GLN A 131 -0.39 9.80 1.77
C GLN A 131 0.68 9.54 0.72
N PHE A 132 0.35 9.66 -0.57
CA PHE A 132 1.29 9.46 -1.65
C PHE A 132 2.45 10.46 -1.59
N LEU A 133 2.17 11.75 -1.40
CA LEU A 133 3.18 12.79 -1.28
C LEU A 133 4.13 12.53 -0.09
N ASN A 134 3.61 12.02 1.03
CA ASN A 134 4.42 11.63 2.17
C ASN A 134 5.38 10.48 1.88
N TYR A 135 4.96 9.47 1.10
CA TYR A 135 5.87 8.43 0.63
C TYR A 135 6.95 9.00 -0.29
N ILE A 136 6.54 9.82 -1.28
CA ILE A 136 7.45 10.44 -2.24
C ILE A 136 8.51 11.31 -1.55
N ALA A 137 8.13 12.07 -0.52
CA ALA A 137 9.05 12.90 0.25
C ALA A 137 10.07 12.09 1.08
N LYS A 138 9.84 10.80 1.31
CA LYS A 138 10.66 9.93 2.18
C LYS A 138 11.49 8.88 1.43
N ILE A 139 11.54 8.92 0.09
CA ILE A 139 12.28 7.96 -0.76
C ILE A 139 13.26 8.69 -1.69
N ASP A 140 14.34 8.01 -2.08
CA ASP A 140 15.37 8.49 -3.01
C ASP A 140 15.18 7.94 -4.44
N ASP A 141 14.50 6.79 -4.55
CA ASP A 141 14.11 6.10 -5.79
C ASP A 141 12.67 5.57 -5.66
N ILE A 142 11.90 5.59 -6.75
CA ILE A 142 10.50 5.14 -6.78
C ILE A 142 10.37 3.64 -6.45
N LYS A 143 11.43 2.85 -6.69
CA LYS A 143 11.50 1.43 -6.35
C LYS A 143 11.46 1.16 -4.84
N GLN A 144 11.74 2.18 -4.02
CA GLN A 144 11.63 2.07 -2.57
C GLN A 144 10.18 2.08 -2.09
N LEU A 145 9.22 2.41 -2.95
CA LEU A 145 7.79 2.32 -2.68
C LEU A 145 7.20 1.14 -3.46
N GLN A 146 6.20 0.49 -2.90
CA GLN A 146 5.41 -0.48 -3.63
C GLN A 146 3.93 -0.35 -3.27
N TYR A 147 3.08 -0.05 -4.25
CA TYR A 147 1.63 -0.18 -4.13
C TYR A 147 1.23 -1.59 -4.53
N VAL A 148 0.57 -2.32 -3.62
CA VAL A 148 0.11 -3.69 -3.85
C VAL A 148 -1.41 -3.69 -3.85
N PHE A 149 -2.00 -3.74 -5.03
CA PHE A 149 -3.44 -3.79 -5.22
C PHE A 149 -3.97 -5.22 -5.11
N ASN A 150 -5.18 -5.40 -4.58
CA ASN A 150 -5.83 -6.71 -4.56
C ASN A 150 -6.24 -7.11 -5.99
N LYS A 151 -5.62 -8.17 -6.51
CA LYS A 151 -5.81 -8.63 -7.90
C LYS A 151 -7.25 -9.06 -8.21
N ASN A 152 -8.03 -9.42 -7.20
CA ASN A 152 -9.43 -9.82 -7.36
C ASN A 152 -10.37 -8.61 -7.52
N LYS A 153 -9.86 -7.39 -7.30
CA LYS A 153 -10.65 -6.14 -7.34
C LYS A 153 -10.19 -5.18 -8.41
N LEU A 154 -8.90 -5.20 -8.73
CA LEU A 154 -8.30 -4.30 -9.70
C LEU A 154 -7.18 -5.02 -10.43
N SER A 155 -7.25 -5.07 -11.76
CA SER A 155 -6.16 -5.59 -12.56
C SER A 155 -4.97 -4.64 -12.54
N LEU A 156 -3.78 -5.15 -12.92
CA LEU A 156 -2.57 -4.35 -12.95
C LEU A 156 -2.70 -3.15 -13.91
N ASN A 157 -3.30 -3.38 -15.09
CA ASN A 157 -3.51 -2.31 -16.06
C ASN A 157 -4.48 -1.24 -15.56
N GLU A 158 -5.57 -1.64 -14.90
CA GLU A 158 -6.51 -0.67 -14.30
C GLU A 158 -5.85 0.13 -13.17
N ALA A 159 -5.05 -0.51 -12.32
CA ALA A 159 -4.30 0.16 -11.27
C ALA A 159 -3.31 1.19 -11.84
N LYS A 160 -2.54 0.81 -12.87
CA LYS A 160 -1.59 1.70 -13.54
C LYS A 160 -2.29 2.84 -14.28
N ASN A 161 -3.45 2.60 -14.91
CA ASN A 161 -4.25 3.65 -15.55
C ASN A 161 -4.79 4.67 -14.53
N GLY A 162 -5.28 4.20 -13.37
CA GLY A 162 -5.69 5.11 -12.30
C GLY A 162 -4.52 5.94 -11.77
N MET A 163 -3.34 5.33 -11.60
CA MET A 163 -2.13 6.08 -11.21
C MET A 163 -1.69 7.08 -12.28
N LYS A 164 -1.81 6.73 -13.57
CA LYS A 164 -1.51 7.64 -14.67
C LYS A 164 -2.32 8.93 -14.54
N LYS A 165 -3.64 8.81 -14.34
CA LYS A 165 -4.52 9.97 -14.15
C LYS A 165 -4.16 10.74 -12.88
N PHE A 166 -3.90 10.02 -11.79
CA PHE A 166 -3.46 10.64 -10.54
C PHE A 166 -2.16 11.46 -10.69
N PHE A 167 -1.17 10.97 -11.46
CA PHE A 167 0.04 11.71 -11.77
C PHE A 167 -0.24 12.94 -12.63
N ASP A 168 -1.08 12.80 -13.65
CA ASP A 168 -1.44 13.90 -14.51
C ASP A 168 -2.12 15.04 -13.74
N GLU A 169 -3.10 14.71 -12.89
CA GLU A 169 -3.89 15.68 -12.13
C GLU A 169 -3.10 16.36 -11.01
N ASN A 170 -2.04 15.71 -10.50
CA ASN A 170 -1.28 16.16 -9.32
C ASN A 170 0.21 16.36 -9.61
N ALA A 171 0.58 16.53 -10.89
CA ALA A 171 1.97 16.55 -11.34
C ALA A 171 2.83 17.57 -10.58
N LYS A 172 2.28 18.75 -10.32
CA LYS A 172 3.01 19.82 -9.61
C LYS A 172 3.36 19.40 -8.19
N GLU A 173 2.38 19.02 -7.39
CA GLU A 173 2.61 18.66 -6.00
C GLU A 173 3.46 17.40 -5.86
N ILE A 174 3.31 16.42 -6.77
CA ILE A 174 4.15 15.22 -6.79
C ILE A 174 5.61 15.59 -7.07
N PHE A 175 5.86 16.40 -8.09
CA PHE A 175 7.21 16.84 -8.42
C PHE A 175 7.82 17.66 -7.28
N GLU A 176 7.06 18.59 -6.69
CA GLU A 176 7.53 19.44 -5.60
C GLU A 176 7.78 18.66 -4.30
N ALA A 177 7.03 17.58 -4.05
CA ALA A 177 7.26 16.71 -2.88
C ALA A 177 8.64 16.04 -2.90
N ASN A 178 9.19 15.75 -4.08
CA ASN A 178 10.57 15.28 -4.21
C ASN A 178 11.13 15.51 -5.62
N SER A 179 11.58 16.73 -5.89
CA SER A 179 12.07 17.08 -7.24
C SER A 179 13.31 16.26 -7.64
N ASN A 180 14.16 15.90 -6.67
CA ASN A 180 15.37 15.10 -6.91
C ASN A 180 15.07 13.70 -7.43
N LEU A 181 13.94 13.11 -7.02
CA LEU A 181 13.48 11.82 -7.52
C LEU A 181 13.18 11.90 -9.03
N PHE A 182 12.45 12.93 -9.45
CA PHE A 182 11.97 13.04 -10.83
C PHE A 182 12.99 13.65 -11.79
N LYS A 183 13.91 14.48 -11.30
CA LYS A 183 15.02 15.05 -12.11
C LYS A 183 15.98 14.02 -12.72
N LYS A 184 15.93 12.78 -12.24
CA LYS A 184 16.72 11.66 -12.78
C LYS A 184 16.04 10.99 -13.98
N ILE A 185 14.80 11.33 -14.27
CA ILE A 185 14.01 10.73 -15.35
C ILE A 185 14.23 11.51 -16.65
N LYS A 186 14.42 10.78 -17.75
CA LYS A 186 14.36 11.32 -19.10
C LYS A 186 12.93 11.18 -19.64
N ASP A 187 12.43 12.21 -20.30
CA ASP A 187 11.17 12.17 -21.01
C ASP A 187 11.27 11.30 -22.28
N PHE A 188 10.22 11.33 -23.10
CA PHE A 188 10.15 10.53 -24.32
C PHE A 188 11.05 11.02 -25.47
N ASP A 189 11.53 12.27 -25.39
CA ASP A 189 12.39 12.89 -26.38
C ASP A 189 13.88 12.86 -25.93
N GLY A 190 14.11 12.40 -24.69
CA GLY A 190 15.43 12.13 -24.12
C GLY A 190 15.95 13.20 -23.18
N ASP A 191 15.15 14.24 -22.94
CA ASP A 191 15.48 15.38 -22.09
C ASP A 191 15.17 15.09 -20.62
N LEU A 192 15.95 15.67 -19.71
CA LEU A 192 15.72 15.51 -18.26
C LEU A 192 14.50 16.32 -17.81
N ILE A 193 13.74 15.77 -16.86
CA ILE A 193 12.62 16.47 -16.22
C ILE A 193 13.15 17.46 -15.18
N GLU A 194 13.33 18.74 -15.53
CA GLU A 194 14.00 19.71 -14.66
C GLU A 194 13.06 20.52 -13.75
N LYS A 195 11.79 20.66 -14.16
CA LYS A 195 10.74 21.40 -13.44
C LYS A 195 9.41 20.67 -13.52
N TRP A 196 8.46 21.10 -12.69
CA TRP A 196 7.15 20.44 -12.61
C TRP A 196 6.38 20.45 -13.94
N GLN A 197 6.56 21.48 -14.78
CA GLN A 197 5.92 21.53 -16.11
C GLN A 197 6.44 20.41 -17.02
N ASP A 198 7.73 20.06 -16.94
CA ASP A 198 8.29 18.97 -17.73
C ASP A 198 7.67 17.64 -17.27
N PHE A 199 7.50 17.47 -15.95
CA PHE A 199 6.84 16.29 -15.39
C PHE A 199 5.37 16.22 -15.79
N LYS A 200 4.67 17.36 -15.80
CA LYS A 200 3.29 17.46 -16.30
C LYS A 200 3.22 17.08 -17.78
N ASN A 201 4.10 17.63 -18.62
CA ASN A 201 4.14 17.29 -20.04
C ASN A 201 4.41 15.79 -20.25
N TYR A 202 5.37 15.23 -19.50
CA TYR A 202 5.69 13.82 -19.54
C TYR A 202 4.51 12.93 -19.15
N THR A 203 3.78 13.27 -18.08
CA THR A 203 2.63 12.48 -17.59
C THR A 203 1.36 12.66 -18.43
N SER A 204 1.20 13.82 -19.10
CA SER A 204 0.12 14.09 -20.06
C SER A 204 0.38 13.50 -21.46
N ASP A 205 1.62 13.13 -21.80
CA ASP A 205 1.96 12.63 -23.13
C ASP A 205 1.22 11.30 -23.45
N LYS A 206 0.74 11.16 -24.68
CA LYS A 206 0.08 9.94 -25.16
C LYS A 206 0.97 8.69 -25.07
N ARG A 207 2.30 8.86 -25.13
CA ARG A 207 3.33 7.81 -24.99
C ARG A 207 3.47 7.34 -23.54
N PHE A 208 2.98 8.10 -22.57
CA PHE A 208 2.93 7.72 -21.16
C PHE A 208 1.85 6.65 -20.95
N THR A 209 2.18 5.41 -21.24
CA THR A 209 1.30 4.24 -21.15
C THR A 209 1.63 3.39 -19.92
N THR A 210 0.81 2.38 -19.62
CA THR A 210 1.00 1.48 -18.47
C THR A 210 2.32 0.70 -18.50
N ASP A 211 3.00 0.65 -19.63
CA ASP A 211 4.31 0.00 -19.79
C ASP A 211 5.48 0.91 -19.38
N ASN A 212 5.20 2.16 -19.00
CA ASN A 212 6.22 3.07 -18.51
C ASN A 212 6.84 2.56 -17.20
N LYS A 213 8.16 2.58 -17.11
CA LYS A 213 8.93 2.12 -15.93
C LYS A 213 8.61 2.89 -14.65
N LEU A 214 8.09 4.11 -14.77
CA LEU A 214 7.62 4.86 -13.61
C LEU A 214 6.47 4.14 -12.86
N PHE A 215 5.80 3.18 -13.50
CA PHE A 215 4.77 2.35 -12.87
C PHE A 215 5.28 1.03 -12.26
N ASP A 216 6.60 0.78 -12.24
CA ASP A 216 7.15 -0.50 -11.74
C ASP A 216 6.91 -0.72 -10.24
N PHE A 217 6.64 0.36 -9.49
CA PHE A 217 6.23 0.31 -8.08
C PHE A 217 4.81 -0.20 -7.87
N ILE A 218 4.00 -0.33 -8.92
CA ILE A 218 2.61 -0.82 -8.84
C ILE A 218 2.59 -2.32 -9.13
N LYS A 219 2.04 -3.11 -8.20
CA LYS A 219 1.81 -4.55 -8.33
C LYS A 219 0.37 -4.91 -7.99
N THR A 220 -0.04 -6.11 -8.38
CA THR A 220 -1.30 -6.74 -7.95
C THR A 220 -1.02 -8.11 -7.36
N GLU A 221 -1.65 -8.43 -6.23
CA GLU A 221 -1.52 -9.71 -5.51
C GLU A 221 -2.85 -10.28 -5.02
#